data_AF-A0A1F8XTF5-F1
#
_entry.id   AF-A0A1F8XTF5-F1
#
_cell.length_a   1.000
_cell.length_b   1.000
_cell.length_c   1.000
_cell.angle_alpha   90.00
_cell.angle_beta   90.00
_cell.angle_gamma   90.00
#
_symmetry.space_group_name_H-M   'P 1'
#
loop_
_entity.id
_entity.type
_entity.pdbx_description
1 polymer ?
#
loop_
_entity_poly.entity_id
_entity_poly.type
_entity_poly.pdbx_seq_one_letter_code
_entity_poly.pdbx_strand_id
1 'polypeptide(L)'
;MMEDHFGRLVINLADNGDYPLEHKIYNLSNYANNGDILIFPLEWVHFKRIDGLTAFYVRSIFNEKDDYSFYYRELPFFEKLLFIFKHVPLSLSLSKMFKLNNFSWDDNVKQNDINAMKSIYHNIEQRYRGSVLDDIQARHVDKGSDTLSCDEYIGLTKNFFVSTRFKKDLKLLQTLVKKNNTRVFFTWPAVVGKTGNECYTSEVTKNNLDTFTSKIVDEVSAHGFRFIGNVYDSRFDSSCFRGTYYHIMHHCAIDRTTRLIELLEKEGITKRDGYSSDAIKVILDDFAARIEMSLLANYKAIHLNVPIENADLTKYLYFGKGWSRQEEQGIWSIGKSSTIIVPKPEKPFDFVKFNGQYFNGDEKTGVWINGTFFGDFILTDQTIGINTSILYGEYIKITLEHKNPISAADLGADTDTRKVKYGLQSIELITSEGI
;
A
#
# COMPACT_ATOMS: atom_id res chain seq x y z
N MET A 1 15.36 5.88 4.76
CA MET A 1 16.57 5.13 5.17
C MET A 1 17.06 4.20 4.06
N MET A 2 16.47 3.01 3.83
CA MET A 2 16.93 2.11 2.76
C MET A 2 16.81 2.73 1.36
N GLU A 3 15.72 3.44 1.10
CA GLU A 3 15.51 4.09 -0.21
C GLU A 3 16.53 5.18 -0.50
N ASP A 4 16.82 6.02 0.50
CA ASP A 4 17.84 7.08 0.41
C ASP A 4 19.23 6.49 0.23
N HIS A 5 19.50 5.41 0.95
CA HIS A 5 20.79 4.72 0.96
C HIS A 5 21.07 4.05 -0.40
N PHE A 6 20.13 3.24 -0.88
CA PHE A 6 20.31 2.47 -2.11
C PHE A 6 19.81 3.17 -3.38
N GLY A 7 19.09 4.30 -3.28
CA GLY A 7 18.46 4.95 -4.43
C GLY A 7 17.46 4.03 -5.10
N ARG A 8 16.62 3.34 -4.32
CA ARG A 8 15.63 2.36 -4.83
C ARG A 8 14.34 2.50 -4.03
N LEU A 9 13.19 2.34 -4.69
CA LEU A 9 11.91 2.25 -3.98
C LEU A 9 11.91 0.99 -3.11
N VAL A 10 11.45 1.11 -1.86
CA VAL A 10 11.36 -0.01 -0.92
C VAL A 10 9.90 -0.19 -0.51
N ILE A 11 9.37 -1.35 -0.87
CA ILE A 11 7.99 -1.75 -0.55
C ILE A 11 8.07 -2.81 0.55
N ASN A 12 7.39 -2.56 1.66
CA ASN A 12 7.22 -3.55 2.72
C ASN A 12 5.90 -4.30 2.53
N LEU A 13 5.99 -5.58 2.17
CA LEU A 13 4.85 -6.49 2.09
C LEU A 13 4.70 -7.21 3.43
N ALA A 14 4.38 -6.45 4.48
CA ALA A 14 4.11 -7.01 5.79
C ALA A 14 2.86 -7.90 5.71
N ASP A 15 2.97 -9.14 6.16
CA ASP A 15 1.89 -10.11 6.09
C ASP A 15 1.98 -11.10 7.26
N ASN A 16 0.88 -11.78 7.55
CA ASN A 16 0.75 -12.68 8.68
C ASN A 16 1.68 -13.91 8.55
N GLY A 17 2.44 -14.23 9.60
CA GLY A 17 3.32 -15.41 9.66
C GLY A 17 2.60 -16.76 9.51
N ASP A 18 1.30 -16.81 9.80
CA ASP A 18 0.47 -18.00 9.62
C ASP A 18 0.10 -18.27 8.15
N TYR A 19 0.33 -17.34 7.24
CA TYR A 19 -0.03 -17.51 5.84
C TYR A 19 1.05 -18.29 5.08
N PRO A 20 0.69 -19.25 4.21
CA PRO A 20 1.67 -20.12 3.55
C PRO A 20 2.59 -19.33 2.62
N LEU A 21 3.90 -19.54 2.75
CA LEU A 21 4.92 -18.85 1.94
C LEU A 21 4.71 -19.10 0.43
N GLU A 22 4.32 -20.31 0.03
CA GLU A 22 3.94 -20.62 -1.36
C GLU A 22 2.97 -19.60 -1.98
N HIS A 23 1.88 -19.25 -1.28
CA HIS A 23 0.88 -18.34 -1.83
C HIS A 23 1.42 -16.89 -1.88
N LYS A 24 2.30 -16.52 -0.93
CA LYS A 24 3.06 -15.27 -0.98
C LYS A 24 3.98 -15.22 -2.20
N ILE A 25 4.66 -16.32 -2.51
CA ILE A 25 5.54 -16.41 -3.70
C ILE A 25 4.72 -16.33 -4.99
N TYR A 26 3.55 -16.98 -5.08
CA TYR A 26 2.68 -16.84 -6.25
C TYR A 26 2.21 -15.40 -6.44
N ASN A 27 1.75 -14.75 -5.37
CA ASN A 27 1.39 -13.33 -5.39
C ASN A 27 2.58 -12.47 -5.89
N LEU A 28 3.77 -12.64 -5.28
CA LEU A 28 4.99 -11.95 -5.70
C LEU A 28 5.35 -12.20 -7.18
N SER A 29 5.11 -13.41 -7.70
CA SER A 29 5.49 -13.76 -9.08
C SER A 29 4.73 -12.99 -10.16
N ASN A 30 3.61 -12.36 -9.79
CA ASN A 30 2.78 -11.52 -10.66
C ASN A 30 3.21 -10.05 -10.63
N TYR A 31 3.95 -9.62 -9.60
CA TYR A 31 4.32 -8.21 -9.41
C TYR A 31 5.83 -7.95 -9.44
N ALA A 32 6.66 -8.97 -9.23
CA ALA A 32 8.12 -8.84 -9.27
C ALA A 32 8.61 -8.58 -10.70
N ASN A 33 9.46 -7.57 -10.86
CA ASN A 33 10.03 -7.12 -12.13
C ASN A 33 11.53 -7.46 -12.25
N ASN A 34 12.05 -7.29 -13.46
CA ASN A 34 13.46 -7.47 -13.74
C ASN A 34 14.35 -6.54 -12.91
N GLY A 35 15.29 -7.15 -12.16
CA GLY A 35 16.24 -6.43 -11.32
C GLY A 35 15.74 -6.09 -9.92
N ASP A 36 14.53 -6.52 -9.56
CA ASP A 36 14.01 -6.38 -8.20
C ASP A 36 14.85 -7.19 -7.20
N ILE A 37 14.94 -6.66 -5.98
CA ILE A 37 15.59 -7.31 -4.85
C ILE A 37 14.51 -7.67 -3.83
N LEU A 38 14.38 -8.96 -3.56
CA LEU A 38 13.45 -9.50 -2.57
C LEU A 38 14.22 -9.89 -1.31
N ILE A 39 13.74 -9.41 -0.16
CA ILE A 39 14.31 -9.72 1.16
C ILE A 39 13.25 -10.47 1.95
N PHE A 40 13.59 -11.66 2.45
CA PHE A 40 12.68 -12.57 3.15
C PHE A 40 13.07 -12.70 4.64
N PRO A 41 12.55 -11.81 5.53
CA PRO A 41 12.68 -11.95 6.98
C PRO A 41 11.63 -12.92 7.53
N LEU A 42 11.73 -14.20 7.18
CA LEU A 42 10.72 -15.20 7.50
C LEU A 42 10.67 -15.52 9.00
N GLU A 43 9.47 -15.50 9.58
CA GLU A 43 9.24 -16.07 10.91
C GLU A 43 9.63 -17.55 10.99
N TRP A 44 9.99 -18.00 12.19
CA TRP A 44 10.48 -19.35 12.45
C TRP A 44 9.54 -20.46 11.97
N VAL A 45 8.23 -20.19 12.00
CA VAL A 45 7.20 -21.14 11.55
C VAL A 45 7.39 -21.54 10.10
N HIS A 46 7.87 -20.66 9.21
CA HIS A 46 8.02 -20.98 7.79
C HIS A 46 9.07 -22.06 7.53
N PHE A 47 10.15 -22.10 8.31
CA PHE A 47 11.21 -23.10 8.14
C PHE A 47 10.81 -24.50 8.60
N LYS A 48 9.84 -24.61 9.52
CA LYS A 48 9.41 -25.86 10.13
C LYS A 48 7.98 -26.28 9.81
N ARG A 49 7.24 -25.48 9.02
CA ARG A 49 5.84 -25.74 8.71
C ARG A 49 5.68 -27.12 8.07
N ILE A 50 4.86 -27.95 8.69
CA ILE A 50 4.42 -29.23 8.13
C ILE A 50 3.34 -28.95 7.07
N ASP A 51 3.26 -29.79 6.03
CA ASP A 51 2.27 -29.65 4.95
C ASP A 51 0.84 -29.46 5.53
N GLY A 52 0.13 -28.44 5.04
CA GLY A 52 -1.23 -28.09 5.49
C GLY A 52 -1.45 -26.59 5.60
N LEU A 53 -2.72 -26.17 5.48
CA LEU A 53 -3.15 -24.79 5.68
C LEU A 53 -3.81 -24.64 7.04
N THR A 54 -3.58 -23.52 7.72
CA THR A 54 -4.24 -23.26 9.01
C THR A 54 -5.73 -22.98 8.78
N ALA A 55 -6.58 -23.40 9.72
CA ALA A 55 -8.00 -23.10 9.65
C ALA A 55 -8.27 -21.58 9.64
N PHE A 56 -7.42 -20.81 10.31
CA PHE A 56 -7.45 -19.34 10.27
C PHE A 56 -7.23 -18.83 8.84
N TYR A 57 -6.16 -19.26 8.17
CA TYR A 57 -5.86 -18.85 6.80
C TYR A 57 -6.99 -19.19 5.82
N VAL A 58 -7.49 -20.43 5.88
CA VAL A 58 -8.61 -20.85 5.02
C VAL A 58 -9.82 -19.94 5.25
N ARG A 59 -10.20 -19.68 6.51
CA ARG A 59 -11.31 -18.78 6.83
C ARG A 59 -11.08 -17.35 6.34
N SER A 60 -9.87 -16.82 6.46
CA SER A 60 -9.52 -15.47 5.99
C SER A 60 -9.71 -15.31 4.49
N ILE A 61 -9.32 -16.29 3.67
CA ILE A 61 -9.54 -16.25 2.21
C ILE A 61 -11.04 -16.13 1.86
N PHE A 62 -11.91 -16.78 2.64
CA PHE A 62 -13.36 -16.81 2.40
C PHE A 62 -14.13 -15.71 3.12
N ASN A 63 -13.46 -14.83 3.87
CA ASN A 63 -14.13 -13.72 4.52
C ASN A 63 -14.31 -12.58 3.51
N GLU A 64 -15.54 -12.37 3.03
CA GLU A 64 -15.88 -11.31 2.07
C GLU A 64 -15.60 -9.89 2.61
N LYS A 65 -15.40 -9.74 3.93
CA LYS A 65 -15.05 -8.46 4.57
C LYS A 65 -13.54 -8.25 4.72
N ASP A 66 -12.74 -9.30 4.67
CA ASP A 66 -11.30 -9.20 4.80
C ASP A 66 -10.69 -9.40 3.41
N ASP A 67 -9.90 -8.43 2.96
CA ASP A 67 -9.26 -8.45 1.64
C ASP A 67 -8.09 -9.45 1.57
N TYR A 68 -8.32 -10.72 1.91
CA TYR A 68 -7.33 -11.81 1.77
C TYR A 68 -7.69 -12.78 0.64
N SER A 69 -8.83 -12.56 -0.02
CA SER A 69 -9.27 -13.33 -1.19
C SER A 69 -8.31 -13.20 -2.38
N PHE A 70 -7.48 -12.13 -2.42
CA PHE A 70 -6.44 -11.98 -3.44
C PHE A 70 -5.48 -13.17 -3.46
N TYR A 71 -5.12 -13.74 -2.31
CA TYR A 71 -4.22 -14.89 -2.27
C TYR A 71 -4.72 -16.06 -3.09
N TYR A 72 -6.03 -16.30 -3.09
CA TYR A 72 -6.64 -17.33 -3.92
C TYR A 72 -6.73 -16.90 -5.38
N ARG A 73 -7.04 -15.63 -5.67
CA ARG A 73 -7.14 -15.11 -7.05
C ARG A 73 -5.80 -15.18 -7.81
N GLU A 74 -4.70 -14.96 -7.11
CA GLU A 74 -3.35 -14.96 -7.70
C GLU A 74 -2.77 -16.38 -7.89
N LEU A 75 -3.43 -17.42 -7.38
CA LEU A 75 -3.00 -18.80 -7.60
C LEU A 75 -3.11 -19.20 -9.08
N PRO A 76 -2.15 -19.98 -9.60
CA PRO A 76 -2.31 -20.67 -10.88
C PRO A 76 -3.57 -21.54 -10.91
N PHE A 77 -4.14 -21.75 -12.09
CA PHE A 77 -5.40 -22.50 -12.26
C PHE A 77 -5.41 -23.86 -11.54
N PHE A 78 -4.34 -24.64 -11.68
CA PHE A 78 -4.24 -25.95 -11.04
C PHE A 78 -4.10 -25.85 -9.51
N GLU A 79 -3.43 -24.83 -9.00
CA GLU A 79 -3.31 -24.60 -7.55
C GLU A 79 -4.62 -24.14 -6.93
N LYS A 80 -5.44 -23.36 -7.67
CA LYS A 80 -6.81 -23.03 -7.27
C LYS A 80 -7.65 -24.29 -7.09
N LEU A 81 -7.61 -25.20 -8.07
CA LEU A 81 -8.31 -26.48 -7.99
C LEU A 81 -7.81 -27.30 -6.81
N LEU A 82 -6.49 -27.42 -6.65
CA LEU A 82 -5.88 -28.19 -5.57
C LEU A 82 -6.28 -27.64 -4.19
N PHE A 83 -6.27 -26.32 -4.04
CA PHE A 83 -6.73 -25.63 -2.84
C PHE A 83 -8.18 -25.99 -2.51
N ILE A 84 -9.07 -25.93 -3.51
CA ILE A 84 -10.48 -26.32 -3.35
C ILE A 84 -10.60 -27.75 -2.85
N PHE A 85 -9.99 -28.71 -3.55
CA PHE A 85 -10.15 -30.12 -3.25
C PHE A 85 -9.53 -30.53 -1.92
N LYS A 86 -8.42 -29.90 -1.50
CA LYS A 86 -7.68 -30.31 -0.29
C LYS A 86 -8.08 -29.56 0.98
N HIS A 87 -8.49 -28.30 0.86
CA HIS A 87 -8.50 -27.39 2.01
C HIS A 87 -9.83 -26.70 2.26
N VAL A 88 -10.79 -26.79 1.35
CA VAL A 88 -12.11 -26.17 1.52
C VAL A 88 -13.08 -27.19 2.11
N PRO A 89 -13.53 -27.03 3.36
CA PRO A 89 -14.63 -27.82 3.91
C PRO A 89 -15.83 -27.81 2.97
N LEU A 90 -16.46 -28.98 2.73
CA LEU A 90 -17.70 -29.09 1.95
C LEU A 90 -18.84 -28.20 2.50
N SER A 91 -18.78 -27.87 3.80
CA SER A 91 -19.71 -26.96 4.47
C SER A 91 -19.55 -25.48 4.07
N LEU A 92 -18.40 -25.09 3.51
CA LEU A 92 -18.23 -23.82 2.82
C LEU A 92 -18.72 -24.02 1.37
N SER A 93 -19.95 -23.58 1.09
CA SER A 93 -20.69 -23.92 -0.12
C SER A 93 -19.96 -23.60 -1.43
N LEU A 94 -20.18 -24.43 -2.47
CA LEU A 94 -19.77 -24.17 -3.86
C LEU A 94 -20.17 -22.77 -4.36
N SER A 95 -21.30 -22.24 -3.88
CA SER A 95 -21.77 -20.90 -4.22
C SER A 95 -20.84 -19.78 -3.74
N LYS A 96 -20.15 -19.94 -2.59
CA LYS A 96 -19.11 -18.98 -2.16
C LYS A 96 -17.87 -19.02 -3.07
N MET A 97 -17.56 -20.18 -3.65
CA MET A 97 -16.41 -20.33 -4.56
C MET A 97 -16.67 -19.72 -5.94
N PHE A 98 -17.87 -19.88 -6.51
CA PHE A 98 -18.26 -19.18 -7.75
C PHE A 98 -18.21 -17.66 -7.55
N LYS A 99 -18.59 -17.18 -6.36
CA LYS A 99 -18.45 -15.77 -5.99
C LYS A 99 -17.00 -15.30 -5.85
N LEU A 100 -16.04 -16.15 -5.48
CA LEU A 100 -14.62 -15.74 -5.44
C LEU A 100 -14.01 -15.51 -6.82
N ASN A 101 -14.45 -16.27 -7.83
CA ASN A 101 -14.00 -16.08 -9.22
C ASN A 101 -14.81 -14.98 -9.95
N ASN A 102 -16.08 -14.80 -9.61
CA ASN A 102 -16.96 -13.76 -10.15
C ASN A 102 -17.22 -12.64 -9.12
N PHE A 103 -16.24 -12.34 -8.27
CA PHE A 103 -16.41 -11.34 -7.21
C PHE A 103 -16.49 -9.97 -7.87
N SER A 104 -17.71 -9.55 -8.16
CA SER A 104 -18.06 -8.14 -8.27
C SER A 104 -17.79 -7.56 -6.90
N TRP A 105 -16.66 -6.86 -6.76
CA TRP A 105 -16.35 -6.11 -5.55
C TRP A 105 -17.57 -5.26 -5.19
N ASP A 106 -18.18 -5.54 -4.03
CA ASP A 106 -19.13 -4.63 -3.41
C ASP A 106 -18.49 -3.24 -3.40
N ASP A 107 -19.24 -2.20 -3.75
CA ASP A 107 -18.72 -0.83 -3.84
C ASP A 107 -18.07 -0.39 -2.52
N ASN A 108 -18.51 -0.94 -1.38
CA ASN A 108 -17.85 -0.73 -0.09
C ASN A 108 -16.44 -1.33 -0.02
N VAL A 109 -16.22 -2.51 -0.59
CA VAL A 109 -14.90 -3.15 -0.59
C VAL A 109 -13.97 -2.42 -1.56
N LYS A 110 -14.46 -2.02 -2.74
CA LYS A 110 -13.69 -1.14 -3.65
C LYS A 110 -13.26 0.16 -2.96
N GLN A 111 -14.17 0.78 -2.22
CA GLN A 111 -13.88 2.03 -1.52
C GLN A 111 -12.84 1.82 -0.40
N ASN A 112 -12.91 0.69 0.31
CA ASN A 112 -11.92 0.32 1.32
C ASN A 112 -10.53 0.09 0.71
N ASP A 113 -10.44 -0.61 -0.42
CA ASP A 113 -9.18 -0.83 -1.13
C ASP A 113 -8.58 0.47 -1.61
N ILE A 114 -9.41 1.37 -2.13
CA ILE A 114 -8.96 2.70 -2.54
C ILE A 114 -8.45 3.49 -1.34
N ASN A 115 -9.17 3.46 -0.22
CA ASN A 115 -8.72 4.12 1.00
C ASN A 115 -7.40 3.50 1.51
N ALA A 116 -7.25 2.19 1.41
CA ALA A 116 -6.00 1.49 1.72
C ALA A 116 -4.87 1.91 0.78
N MET A 117 -5.10 1.96 -0.53
CA MET A 117 -4.13 2.42 -1.53
C MET A 117 -3.73 3.89 -1.31
N LYS A 118 -4.68 4.77 -0.97
CA LYS A 118 -4.39 6.17 -0.59
C LYS A 118 -3.56 6.25 0.67
N SER A 119 -3.88 5.43 1.67
CA SER A 119 -3.10 5.33 2.91
C SER A 119 -1.68 4.84 2.63
N ILE A 120 -1.52 3.81 1.80
CA ILE A 120 -0.21 3.29 1.35
C ILE A 120 0.56 4.39 0.61
N TYR A 121 -0.07 5.05 -0.37
CA TYR A 121 0.56 6.16 -1.10
C TYR A 121 1.01 7.28 -0.16
N HIS A 122 0.13 7.71 0.75
CA HIS A 122 0.45 8.74 1.72
C HIS A 122 1.60 8.32 2.64
N ASN A 123 1.60 7.09 3.14
CA ASN A 123 2.71 6.56 3.93
C ASN A 123 4.01 6.51 3.11
N ILE A 124 3.92 6.14 1.83
CA ILE A 124 5.08 6.12 0.94
C ILE A 124 5.67 7.53 0.77
N GLU A 125 4.82 8.53 0.48
CA GLU A 125 5.16 9.96 0.33
C GLU A 125 5.77 10.53 1.62
N GLN A 126 5.17 10.24 2.77
CA GLN A 126 5.66 10.66 4.10
C GLN A 126 6.87 9.84 4.57
N ARG A 127 7.38 8.91 3.74
CA ARG A 127 8.49 8.01 4.05
C ARG A 127 8.26 7.14 5.30
N TYR A 128 7.00 6.94 5.64
CA TYR A 128 6.56 6.01 6.66
C TYR A 128 6.68 4.59 6.13
N ARG A 129 7.51 3.77 6.78
CA ARG A 129 7.74 2.36 6.42
C ARG A 129 7.52 1.50 7.66
N GLY A 130 6.85 0.37 7.48
CA GLY A 130 6.49 -0.54 8.56
C GLY A 130 5.06 -0.34 9.05
N SER A 131 4.62 -1.24 9.92
CA SER A 131 3.27 -1.22 10.50
C SER A 131 3.12 -0.28 11.69
N VAL A 132 4.21 0.40 12.09
CA VAL A 132 4.30 1.20 13.32
C VAL A 132 5.27 2.36 13.13
N LEU A 133 4.82 3.56 13.48
CA LEU A 133 5.57 4.81 13.33
C LEU A 133 5.83 5.50 14.68
N ASP A 134 5.54 4.80 15.77
CA ASP A 134 5.66 5.30 17.13
C ASP A 134 6.23 4.22 18.05
N ASP A 135 6.70 4.66 19.23
CA ASP A 135 7.15 3.77 20.31
C ASP A 135 6.03 3.53 21.32
N ILE A 136 4.78 3.46 20.86
CA ILE A 136 3.64 3.22 21.74
C ILE A 136 3.46 1.71 21.90
N GLN A 137 3.47 1.28 23.16
CA GLN A 137 3.14 -0.09 23.56
C GLN A 137 1.75 -0.47 23.02
N ALA A 138 1.61 -1.69 22.50
CA ALA A 138 0.30 -2.18 22.11
C ALA A 138 -0.65 -2.15 23.32
N ARG A 139 -1.89 -1.69 23.10
CA ARG A 139 -2.93 -1.64 24.15
C ARG A 139 -3.19 -3.00 24.78
N HIS A 140 -3.00 -4.07 23.99
CA HIS A 140 -3.12 -5.45 24.43
C HIS A 140 -1.91 -6.23 23.93
N VAL A 141 -1.31 -6.98 24.84
CA VAL A 141 -0.33 -8.01 24.50
C VAL A 141 -1.09 -9.19 23.92
N ASP A 142 -0.54 -9.81 22.88
CA ASP A 142 -1.15 -11.02 22.32
C ASP A 142 -1.21 -12.13 23.37
N LYS A 143 -2.32 -12.87 23.39
CA LYS A 143 -2.55 -13.93 24.37
C LYS A 143 -1.42 -14.96 24.37
N GLY A 144 -0.88 -15.32 23.21
CA GLY A 144 0.25 -16.24 23.12
C GLY A 144 1.49 -15.67 23.79
N SER A 145 1.75 -14.37 23.61
CA SER A 145 2.89 -13.68 24.25
C SER A 145 2.70 -13.46 25.76
N ASP A 146 1.47 -13.54 26.27
CA ASP A 146 1.18 -13.55 27.71
C ASP A 146 1.34 -14.93 28.35
N THR A 147 1.09 -16.00 27.61
CA THR A 147 1.07 -17.36 28.17
C THR A 147 2.30 -18.20 27.90
N LEU A 148 3.06 -17.87 26.84
CA LEU A 148 4.21 -18.65 26.38
C LEU A 148 5.51 -17.87 26.61
N SER A 149 6.59 -18.58 26.91
CA SER A 149 7.93 -18.00 26.80
C SER A 149 8.26 -17.65 25.34
N CYS A 150 9.25 -16.78 25.12
CA CYS A 150 9.65 -16.40 23.76
C CYS A 150 9.94 -17.63 22.89
N ASP A 151 10.74 -18.58 23.39
CA ASP A 151 11.13 -19.78 22.65
C ASP A 151 9.95 -20.70 22.33
N GLU A 152 8.96 -20.80 23.22
CA GLU A 152 7.73 -21.54 22.95
C GLU A 152 6.87 -20.86 21.89
N TYR A 153 6.73 -19.54 21.98
CA TYR A 153 5.93 -18.75 21.05
C TYR A 153 6.49 -18.80 19.62
N ILE A 154 7.81 -18.60 19.47
CA ILE A 154 8.47 -18.70 18.16
C ILE A 154 8.69 -20.17 17.72
N GLY A 155 8.26 -21.12 18.54
CA GLY A 155 8.23 -22.54 18.22
C GLY A 155 9.58 -23.23 18.26
N LEU A 156 10.57 -22.69 18.98
CA LEU A 156 11.93 -23.23 19.13
C LEU A 156 12.11 -24.13 20.36
N THR A 157 11.06 -24.77 20.86
CA THR A 157 11.17 -25.78 21.94
C THR A 157 11.14 -27.22 21.45
N LYS A 158 10.87 -27.44 20.16
CA LYS A 158 10.84 -28.77 19.53
C LYS A 158 11.01 -28.69 18.03
N ASN A 159 11.24 -29.84 17.40
CA ASN A 159 11.22 -30.01 15.95
C ASN A 159 12.20 -29.06 15.23
N PHE A 160 13.50 -29.30 15.43
CA PHE A 160 14.61 -28.59 14.79
C PHE A 160 15.00 -29.23 13.45
N PHE A 161 14.03 -29.32 12.55
CA PHE A 161 14.24 -29.81 11.19
C PHE A 161 13.70 -28.82 10.16
N VAL A 162 14.38 -28.73 9.03
CA VAL A 162 13.92 -27.93 7.89
C VAL A 162 12.84 -28.71 7.17
N SER A 163 11.64 -28.14 7.06
CA SER A 163 10.48 -28.87 6.55
C SER A 163 10.59 -29.12 5.05
N THR A 164 10.02 -30.23 4.59
CA THR A 164 9.87 -30.54 3.16
C THR A 164 9.09 -29.46 2.43
N ARG A 165 8.15 -28.80 3.11
CA ARG A 165 7.39 -27.67 2.56
C ARG A 165 8.31 -26.49 2.24
N PHE A 166 9.16 -26.08 3.18
CA PHE A 166 10.10 -24.99 2.93
C PHE A 166 11.02 -25.29 1.73
N LYS A 167 11.47 -26.54 1.58
CA LYS A 167 12.24 -26.98 0.40
C LYS A 167 11.45 -26.84 -0.91
N LYS A 168 10.13 -27.13 -0.91
CA LYS A 168 9.26 -26.89 -2.07
C LYS A 168 9.12 -25.39 -2.35
N ASP A 169 8.96 -24.57 -1.32
CA ASP A 169 8.87 -23.11 -1.43
C ASP A 169 10.16 -22.52 -2.05
N LEU A 170 11.34 -23.03 -1.69
CA LEU A 170 12.61 -22.63 -2.32
C LEU A 170 12.65 -22.95 -3.82
N LYS A 171 12.17 -24.12 -4.24
CA LYS A 171 12.08 -24.47 -5.67
C LYS A 171 11.11 -23.58 -6.43
N LEU A 172 9.98 -23.24 -5.81
CA LEU A 172 9.04 -22.29 -6.40
C LEU A 172 9.69 -20.91 -6.55
N LEU A 173 10.44 -20.46 -5.54
CA LEU A 173 11.17 -19.19 -5.58
C LEU A 173 12.25 -19.18 -6.68
N GLN A 174 12.91 -20.31 -6.95
CA GLN A 174 13.85 -20.42 -8.07
C GLN A 174 13.16 -20.19 -9.42
N THR A 175 11.90 -20.60 -9.53
CA THR A 175 11.10 -20.39 -10.74
C THR A 175 10.80 -18.90 -10.92
N LEU A 176 10.46 -18.19 -9.84
CA LEU A 176 10.30 -16.73 -9.85
C LEU A 176 11.60 -16.03 -10.25
N VAL A 177 12.73 -16.38 -9.64
CA VAL A 177 14.04 -15.78 -9.96
C VAL A 177 14.42 -15.99 -11.41
N LYS A 178 14.21 -17.19 -11.96
CA LYS A 178 14.49 -17.48 -13.37
C LYS A 178 13.59 -16.69 -14.33
N LYS A 179 12.30 -16.57 -14.00
CA LYS A 179 11.31 -15.85 -14.82
C LYS A 179 11.60 -14.35 -14.86
N ASN A 180 11.90 -13.76 -13.70
CA ASN A 180 11.92 -12.32 -13.52
C ASN A 180 13.32 -11.76 -13.29
N ASN A 181 14.39 -12.56 -13.29
CA ASN A 181 15.75 -12.10 -13.00
C ASN A 181 15.86 -11.26 -11.70
N THR A 182 15.14 -11.68 -10.66
CA THR A 182 15.15 -11.03 -9.34
C THR A 182 16.28 -11.56 -8.48
N ARG A 183 16.85 -10.73 -7.60
CA ARG A 183 17.80 -11.17 -6.57
C ARG A 183 17.05 -11.43 -5.27
N VAL A 184 17.35 -12.55 -4.61
CA VAL A 184 16.67 -12.97 -3.38
C VAL A 184 17.68 -13.09 -2.25
N PHE A 185 17.38 -12.47 -1.12
CA PHE A 185 18.11 -12.59 0.13
C PHE A 185 17.20 -13.06 1.26
N PHE A 186 17.67 -14.01 2.05
CA PHE A 186 17.04 -14.43 3.29
C PHE A 186 17.71 -13.73 4.47
N THR A 187 16.90 -13.30 5.43
CA THR A 187 17.36 -12.69 6.68
C THR A 187 16.61 -13.31 7.84
N TRP A 188 17.16 -13.20 9.06
CA TRP A 188 16.45 -13.66 10.25
C TRP A 188 15.27 -12.71 10.61
N PRO A 189 14.17 -13.26 11.16
CA PRO A 189 13.05 -12.45 11.62
C PRO A 189 13.48 -11.60 12.82
N ALA A 190 12.79 -10.48 13.03
CA ALA A 190 12.92 -9.75 14.29
C ALA A 190 12.36 -10.62 15.43
N VAL A 191 13.13 -10.84 16.50
CA VAL A 191 12.61 -11.44 17.73
C VAL A 191 12.92 -10.54 18.91
N VAL A 192 12.02 -10.46 19.87
CA VAL A 192 12.15 -9.53 20.99
C VAL A 192 11.64 -10.14 22.28
N GLY A 193 12.46 -10.14 23.33
CA GLY A 193 12.05 -10.62 24.65
C GLY A 193 11.00 -9.69 25.26
N LYS A 194 10.01 -10.22 25.99
CA LYS A 194 9.04 -9.43 26.75
C LYS A 194 9.62 -9.04 28.12
N THR A 195 10.36 -9.94 28.77
CA THR A 195 11.08 -9.66 30.02
C THR A 195 12.59 -9.84 29.84
N GLY A 196 13.31 -8.73 29.67
CA GLY A 196 14.75 -8.75 29.42
C GLY A 196 15.09 -9.41 28.08
N ASN A 197 16.04 -10.35 28.10
CA ASN A 197 16.61 -10.94 26.90
C ASN A 197 16.32 -12.44 26.78
N GLU A 198 15.05 -12.81 26.90
CA GLU A 198 14.61 -14.20 27.10
C GLU A 198 14.46 -15.06 25.83
N CYS A 199 14.59 -14.48 24.63
CA CYS A 199 14.58 -15.25 23.38
C CYS A 199 15.89 -16.02 23.17
N TYR A 200 15.81 -17.24 22.65
CA TYR A 200 16.92 -18.17 22.45
C TYR A 200 17.64 -18.56 23.74
N THR A 201 16.91 -18.70 24.84
CA THR A 201 17.50 -18.93 26.17
C THR A 201 17.20 -20.29 26.78
N SER A 202 16.17 -21.00 26.30
CA SER A 202 15.84 -22.33 26.81
C SER A 202 16.98 -23.29 26.53
N GLU A 203 17.19 -24.26 27.44
CA GLU A 203 18.25 -25.26 27.32
C GLU A 203 18.13 -26.03 26.00
N VAL A 204 16.90 -26.39 25.63
CA VAL A 204 16.61 -27.07 24.36
C VAL A 204 16.98 -26.18 23.17
N THR A 205 16.64 -24.90 23.20
CA THR A 205 16.98 -23.95 22.13
C THR A 205 18.49 -23.80 21.99
N LYS A 206 19.19 -23.50 23.09
CA LYS A 206 20.64 -23.31 23.12
C LYS A 206 21.39 -24.49 22.52
N ASN A 207 20.98 -25.71 22.87
CA ASN A 207 21.64 -26.93 22.41
C ASN A 207 21.39 -27.26 20.93
N ASN A 208 20.38 -26.67 20.29
CA ASN A 208 19.96 -27.04 18.93
C ASN A 208 19.98 -25.91 17.91
N LEU A 209 20.02 -24.64 18.34
CA LEU A 209 19.83 -23.48 17.47
C LEU A 209 20.90 -23.37 16.38
N ASP A 210 22.18 -23.52 16.73
CA ASP A 210 23.29 -23.39 15.77
C ASP A 210 23.26 -24.47 14.69
N THR A 211 22.95 -25.70 15.09
CA THR A 211 22.78 -26.82 14.14
C THR A 211 21.57 -26.59 13.24
N PHE A 212 20.46 -26.10 13.80
CA PHE A 212 19.24 -25.87 13.04
C PHE A 212 19.40 -24.71 12.05
N THR A 213 19.99 -23.60 12.47
CA THR A 213 20.25 -22.43 11.63
C THR A 213 21.23 -22.77 10.51
N SER A 214 22.30 -23.53 10.78
CA SER A 214 23.19 -24.04 9.73
C SER A 214 22.44 -24.84 8.68
N LYS A 215 21.56 -25.78 9.09
CA LYS A 215 20.75 -26.56 8.15
C LYS A 215 19.83 -25.68 7.28
N ILE A 216 19.28 -24.60 7.83
CA ILE A 216 18.48 -23.64 7.07
C ILE A 216 19.35 -22.92 6.04
N VAL A 217 20.51 -22.40 6.46
CA VAL A 217 21.46 -21.69 5.60
C VAL A 217 21.96 -22.59 4.47
N ASP A 218 22.29 -23.84 4.78
CA ASP A 218 22.73 -24.84 3.80
C ASP A 218 21.62 -25.13 2.78
N GLU A 219 20.37 -25.33 3.23
CA GLU A 219 19.25 -25.59 2.33
C GLU A 219 18.96 -24.40 1.40
N VAL A 220 19.00 -23.18 1.94
CA VAL A 220 18.84 -21.93 1.16
C VAL A 220 19.97 -21.79 0.13
N SER A 221 21.21 -22.06 0.55
CA SER A 221 22.40 -21.99 -0.31
C SER A 221 22.40 -23.06 -1.40
N ALA A 222 21.95 -24.28 -1.09
CA ALA A 222 21.80 -25.36 -2.06
C ALA A 222 20.79 -25.03 -3.17
N HIS A 223 19.85 -24.11 -2.91
CA HIS A 223 18.92 -23.59 -3.90
C HIS A 223 19.43 -22.31 -4.61
N GLY A 224 20.68 -21.91 -4.38
CA GLY A 224 21.31 -20.78 -5.06
C GLY A 224 20.94 -19.41 -4.49
N PHE A 225 20.35 -19.36 -3.30
CA PHE A 225 20.05 -18.11 -2.61
C PHE A 225 21.11 -17.76 -1.56
N ARG A 226 21.07 -16.53 -1.06
CA ARG A 226 21.95 -16.07 0.03
C ARG A 226 21.16 -15.88 1.31
N PHE A 227 21.73 -16.33 2.41
CA PHE A 227 21.26 -16.02 3.76
C PHE A 227 22.25 -15.05 4.39
N ILE A 228 21.78 -13.86 4.78
CA ILE A 228 22.64 -12.79 5.27
C ILE A 228 22.44 -12.57 6.76
N GLY A 229 23.55 -12.33 7.46
CA GLY A 229 23.58 -12.12 8.91
C GLY A 229 23.39 -13.40 9.74
N ASN A 230 23.35 -13.21 11.06
CA ASN A 230 23.11 -14.25 12.06
C ASN A 230 21.83 -13.97 12.86
N VAL A 231 21.33 -14.96 13.59
CA VAL A 231 20.05 -14.86 14.33
C VAL A 231 20.03 -13.75 15.38
N TYR A 232 21.19 -13.32 15.87
CA TYR A 232 21.32 -12.28 16.88
C TYR A 232 21.31 -10.87 16.29
N ASP A 233 21.58 -10.70 14.99
CA ASP A 233 21.52 -9.39 14.33
C ASP A 233 20.10 -8.78 14.36
N SER A 234 19.08 -9.64 14.48
CA SER A 234 17.66 -9.29 14.59
C SER A 234 17.03 -9.70 15.94
N ARG A 235 17.84 -9.90 16.99
CA ARG A 235 17.37 -10.15 18.36
C ARG A 235 17.40 -8.86 19.18
N PHE A 236 16.32 -8.63 19.92
CA PHE A 236 16.14 -7.46 20.78
C PHE A 236 15.71 -7.86 22.19
N ASP A 237 15.97 -6.99 23.16
CA ASP A 237 15.50 -7.14 24.54
C ASP A 237 14.16 -6.43 24.76
N SER A 238 13.64 -6.52 25.99
CA SER A 238 12.34 -5.96 26.37
C SER A 238 12.16 -4.47 26.20
N SER A 239 13.23 -3.67 26.06
CA SER A 239 13.08 -2.25 25.72
C SER A 239 12.45 -2.05 24.34
N CYS A 240 12.60 -3.04 23.46
CA CYS A 240 12.03 -3.06 22.13
C CYS A 240 10.68 -3.77 22.04
N PHE A 241 10.13 -4.35 23.13
CA PHE A 241 8.94 -5.20 23.05
C PHE A 241 7.68 -4.37 22.84
N ARG A 242 6.94 -4.60 21.76
CA ARG A 242 5.70 -3.84 21.50
C ARG A 242 4.41 -4.56 21.89
N GLY A 243 4.30 -5.86 21.63
CA GLY A 243 3.06 -6.59 21.89
C GLY A 243 3.06 -8.06 21.49
N THR A 244 4.01 -8.49 20.65
CA THR A 244 4.32 -9.92 20.44
C THR A 244 5.82 -10.10 20.38
N TYR A 245 6.29 -11.35 20.49
CA TYR A 245 7.71 -11.69 20.34
C TYR A 245 8.29 -11.43 18.94
N TYR A 246 7.50 -11.01 17.95
CA TYR A 246 7.95 -10.57 16.62
C TYR A 246 7.81 -9.05 16.39
N HIS A 247 7.08 -8.34 17.26
CA HIS A 247 6.78 -6.92 17.07
C HIS A 247 7.68 -6.05 17.94
N ILE A 248 8.62 -5.38 17.27
CA ILE A 248 9.53 -4.41 17.88
C ILE A 248 9.00 -2.98 17.84
N MET A 249 9.45 -2.15 18.78
CA MET A 249 9.24 -0.70 18.79
C MET A 249 9.89 -0.03 17.57
N HIS A 250 9.42 1.19 17.23
CA HIS A 250 9.85 1.92 16.05
C HIS A 250 11.35 2.22 16.06
N HIS A 251 11.91 2.69 17.17
CA HIS A 251 13.36 2.95 17.26
C HIS A 251 14.20 1.67 17.04
N CYS A 252 13.75 0.51 17.53
CA CYS A 252 14.45 -0.75 17.28
C CYS A 252 14.31 -1.24 15.84
N ALA A 253 13.22 -0.87 15.15
CA ALA A 253 13.07 -1.12 13.72
C ALA A 253 14.04 -0.27 12.88
N ILE A 254 14.33 0.97 13.30
CA ILE A 254 15.38 1.82 12.72
C ILE A 254 16.75 1.14 12.88
N ASP A 255 17.08 0.65 14.08
CA ASP A 255 18.34 -0.06 14.34
C ASP A 255 18.45 -1.32 13.49
N ARG A 256 17.39 -2.14 13.43
CA ARG A 256 17.35 -3.32 12.57
C ARG A 256 17.57 -2.98 11.10
N THR A 257 16.96 -1.90 10.63
CA THR A 257 17.08 -1.44 9.24
C THR A 257 18.50 -1.02 8.92
N THR A 258 19.17 -0.34 9.86
CA THR A 258 20.58 0.07 9.72
C THR A 258 21.49 -1.16 9.59
N ARG A 259 21.32 -2.17 10.46
CA ARG A 259 22.07 -3.44 10.36
C ARG A 259 21.81 -4.17 9.04
N LEU A 260 20.56 -4.19 8.58
CA LEU A 260 20.20 -4.80 7.30
C LEU A 260 20.88 -4.10 6.12
N ILE A 261 20.98 -2.77 6.13
CA ILE A 261 21.70 -2.01 5.11
C ILE A 261 23.16 -2.47 5.05
N GLU A 262 23.86 -2.53 6.18
CA GLU A 262 25.26 -2.97 6.25
C GLU A 262 25.45 -4.39 5.73
N LEU A 263 24.51 -5.29 6.03
CA LEU A 263 24.53 -6.68 5.53
C LEU A 263 24.33 -6.74 4.01
N LEU A 264 23.43 -5.94 3.46
CA LEU A 264 23.19 -5.88 2.01
C LEU A 264 24.37 -5.28 1.25
N GLU A 265 25.05 -4.29 1.81
CA GLU A 265 26.27 -3.72 1.22
C GLU A 265 27.39 -4.76 1.11
N LYS A 266 27.55 -5.59 2.14
CA LYS A 266 28.52 -6.71 2.12
C LYS A 266 28.22 -7.72 1.01
N GLU A 267 26.96 -7.85 0.60
CA GLU A 267 26.54 -8.66 -0.55
C GLU A 267 26.64 -7.92 -1.91
N GLY A 268 27.27 -6.74 -1.91
CA GLY A 268 27.47 -5.94 -3.12
C GLY A 268 26.20 -5.26 -3.62
N ILE A 269 25.20 -5.04 -2.76
CA ILE A 269 24.12 -4.11 -3.09
C ILE A 269 24.64 -2.70 -2.91
N THR A 270 24.72 -1.96 -4.00
CA THR A 270 25.18 -0.58 -4.03
C THR A 270 24.05 0.36 -4.39
N LYS A 271 24.27 1.65 -4.10
CA LYS A 271 23.40 2.73 -4.55
C LYS A 271 23.28 2.72 -6.07
N ARG A 272 22.07 2.87 -6.58
CA ARG A 272 21.82 2.98 -8.01
C ARG A 272 22.00 4.44 -8.45
N ASP A 273 22.94 4.66 -9.39
CA ASP A 273 23.14 5.98 -10.00
C ASP A 273 21.92 6.40 -10.81
N GLY A 274 21.57 7.69 -10.77
CA GLY A 274 20.47 8.26 -11.55
C GLY A 274 19.05 8.05 -10.98
N TYR A 275 18.89 7.27 -9.90
CA TYR A 275 17.64 7.24 -9.13
C TYR A 275 17.66 8.38 -8.10
N SER A 276 17.22 9.58 -8.51
CA SER A 276 16.99 10.69 -7.59
C SER A 276 15.66 10.51 -6.84
N SER A 277 15.48 11.25 -5.76
CA SER A 277 14.17 11.41 -5.10
C SER A 277 13.07 11.83 -6.07
N ASP A 278 13.42 12.54 -7.15
CA ASP A 278 12.47 13.00 -8.16
C ASP A 278 11.97 11.84 -9.03
N ALA A 279 12.82 10.86 -9.35
CA ALA A 279 12.39 9.67 -10.09
C ALA A 279 11.39 8.83 -9.28
N ILE A 280 11.62 8.69 -7.96
CA ILE A 280 10.66 8.04 -7.05
C ILE A 280 9.36 8.84 -7.02
N LYS A 281 9.46 10.17 -6.89
CA LYS A 281 8.29 11.06 -6.90
C LYS A 281 7.44 10.89 -8.18
N VAL A 282 8.06 10.83 -9.35
CA VAL A 282 7.35 10.61 -10.63
C VAL A 282 6.61 9.27 -10.63
N ILE A 283 7.23 8.19 -10.15
CA ILE A 283 6.58 6.88 -10.05
C ILE A 283 5.39 6.93 -9.09
N LEU A 284 5.55 7.63 -7.96
CA LEU A 284 4.47 7.81 -6.99
C LEU A 284 3.34 8.66 -7.54
N ASP A 285 3.65 9.76 -8.24
CA ASP A 285 2.66 10.61 -8.90
C ASP A 285 1.88 9.84 -9.98
N ASP A 286 2.54 8.98 -10.77
CA ASP A 286 1.88 8.07 -11.72
C ASP A 286 0.99 7.04 -11.01
N PHE A 287 1.47 6.45 -9.91
CA PHE A 287 0.69 5.50 -9.12
C PHE A 287 -0.54 6.17 -8.48
N ALA A 288 -0.39 7.36 -7.91
CA ALA A 288 -1.50 8.17 -7.43
C ALA A 288 -2.51 8.44 -8.54
N ALA A 289 -2.05 8.86 -9.72
CA ALA A 289 -2.92 9.08 -10.87
C ALA A 289 -3.66 7.80 -11.28
N ARG A 290 -3.06 6.61 -11.19
CA ARG A 290 -3.72 5.32 -11.48
C ARG A 290 -4.75 4.92 -10.43
N ILE A 291 -4.49 5.18 -9.15
CA ILE A 291 -5.48 4.99 -8.08
C ILE A 291 -6.66 5.93 -8.32
N GLU A 292 -6.36 7.19 -8.66
CA GLU A 292 -7.35 8.20 -9.03
C GLU A 292 -8.14 7.79 -10.28
N MET A 293 -7.53 7.16 -11.27
CA MET A 293 -8.23 6.62 -12.44
C MET A 293 -9.14 5.44 -12.09
N SER A 294 -8.69 4.53 -11.24
CA SER A 294 -9.48 3.36 -10.80
C SER A 294 -10.73 3.79 -10.03
N LEU A 295 -10.68 4.97 -9.41
CA LEU A 295 -11.82 5.61 -8.77
C LEU A 295 -12.89 6.06 -9.78
N LEU A 296 -12.48 6.63 -10.93
CA LEU A 296 -13.39 7.18 -11.94
C LEU A 296 -14.34 6.14 -12.54
N ALA A 297 -13.95 4.86 -12.56
CA ALA A 297 -14.80 3.76 -13.03
C ALA A 297 -16.10 3.60 -12.23
N ASN A 298 -16.19 4.17 -11.02
CA ASN A 298 -17.39 4.13 -10.18
C ASN A 298 -18.21 5.44 -10.21
N TYR A 299 -17.73 6.48 -10.91
CA TYR A 299 -18.47 7.73 -11.03
C TYR A 299 -19.50 7.64 -12.14
N LYS A 300 -20.62 8.36 -11.97
CA LYS A 300 -21.64 8.43 -13.02
C LYS A 300 -21.09 9.16 -14.25
N ALA A 301 -21.53 8.75 -15.42
CA ALA A 301 -21.24 9.46 -16.66
C ALA A 301 -21.68 10.92 -16.54
N ILE A 302 -20.83 11.83 -17.02
CA ILE A 302 -21.14 13.26 -17.04
C ILE A 302 -21.98 13.56 -18.28
N HIS A 303 -23.13 14.18 -18.05
CA HIS A 303 -23.97 14.69 -19.11
C HIS A 303 -23.48 16.08 -19.53
N LEU A 304 -23.22 16.27 -20.82
CA LEU A 304 -22.83 17.57 -21.37
C LEU A 304 -24.01 18.54 -21.36
N ASN A 305 -23.71 19.84 -21.25
CA ASN A 305 -24.68 20.94 -21.17
C ASN A 305 -25.66 20.81 -19.98
N VAL A 306 -25.22 20.11 -18.92
CA VAL A 306 -25.95 19.99 -17.66
C VAL A 306 -24.98 20.32 -16.53
N PRO A 307 -25.24 21.37 -15.73
CA PRO A 307 -24.38 21.70 -14.62
C PRO A 307 -24.42 20.62 -13.55
N ILE A 308 -23.25 20.27 -13.04
CA ILE A 308 -23.11 19.45 -11.84
C ILE A 308 -23.14 20.41 -10.65
N GLU A 309 -24.27 20.45 -9.96
CA GLU A 309 -24.53 21.38 -8.86
C GLU A 309 -23.94 20.92 -7.52
N ASN A 310 -23.87 21.84 -6.54
CA ASN A 310 -23.21 21.66 -5.24
C ASN A 310 -23.45 20.26 -4.64
N ALA A 311 -24.71 19.85 -4.48
CA ALA A 311 -25.09 18.61 -3.80
C ALA A 311 -24.62 17.32 -4.51
N ASP A 312 -24.24 17.43 -5.78
CA ASP A 312 -23.90 16.32 -6.66
C ASP A 312 -22.43 16.33 -7.11
N LEU A 313 -21.65 17.38 -6.80
CA LEU A 313 -20.25 17.50 -7.18
C LEU A 313 -19.45 16.22 -6.89
N THR A 314 -19.49 15.71 -5.66
CA THR A 314 -18.77 14.49 -5.27
C THR A 314 -19.34 13.18 -5.82
N LYS A 315 -20.51 13.20 -6.49
CA LYS A 315 -21.11 12.04 -7.17
C LYS A 315 -20.62 11.87 -8.60
N TYR A 316 -20.22 12.96 -9.25
CA TYR A 316 -19.78 12.98 -10.65
C TYR A 316 -18.30 13.32 -10.81
N LEU A 317 -17.69 13.97 -9.82
CA LEU A 317 -16.32 14.47 -9.87
C LEU A 317 -15.49 13.94 -8.72
N TYR A 318 -14.23 13.68 -9.02
CA TYR A 318 -13.25 13.36 -8.01
C TYR A 318 -12.49 14.63 -7.60
N PHE A 319 -12.49 14.92 -6.30
CA PHE A 319 -11.75 16.02 -5.71
C PHE A 319 -10.43 15.50 -5.15
N GLY A 320 -9.33 15.84 -5.81
CA GLY A 320 -7.98 15.47 -5.40
C GLY A 320 -7.45 16.35 -4.26
N LYS A 321 -6.12 16.49 -4.19
CA LYS A 321 -5.46 17.36 -3.20
C LYS A 321 -5.98 18.81 -3.31
N GLY A 322 -6.10 19.47 -2.15
CA GLY A 322 -6.41 20.89 -2.06
C GLY A 322 -7.90 21.22 -2.04
N TRP A 323 -8.76 20.27 -1.66
CA TRP A 323 -10.20 20.51 -1.46
C TRP A 323 -10.62 20.15 -0.03
N SER A 324 -11.63 20.85 0.49
CA SER A 324 -12.32 20.52 1.72
C SER A 324 -13.26 19.33 1.52
N ARG A 325 -13.97 18.96 2.59
CA ARG A 325 -15.18 18.12 2.45
C ARG A 325 -16.28 18.92 1.76
N GLN A 326 -17.19 18.19 1.13
CA GLN A 326 -18.44 18.73 0.58
C GLN A 326 -19.27 19.38 1.70
N GLU A 327 -19.69 20.61 1.46
CA GLU A 327 -20.59 21.39 2.31
C GLU A 327 -21.86 21.73 1.51
N GLU A 328 -22.90 22.25 2.19
CA GLU A 328 -24.18 22.62 1.57
C GLU A 328 -24.00 23.66 0.44
N GLN A 329 -23.05 24.58 0.64
CA GLN A 329 -22.77 25.67 -0.30
C GLN A 329 -21.69 25.33 -1.35
N GLY A 330 -21.21 24.09 -1.41
CA GLY A 330 -20.17 23.66 -2.35
C GLY A 330 -18.93 23.07 -1.67
N ILE A 331 -17.77 23.17 -2.35
CA ILE A 331 -16.50 22.64 -1.84
C ILE A 331 -15.43 23.72 -1.91
N TRP A 332 -14.75 23.97 -0.78
CA TRP A 332 -13.71 24.98 -0.68
C TRP A 332 -12.34 24.45 -1.07
N SER A 333 -11.60 25.20 -1.86
CA SER A 333 -10.18 24.96 -2.09
C SER A 333 -9.40 25.20 -0.81
N ILE A 334 -8.40 24.38 -0.51
CA ILE A 334 -7.48 24.52 0.62
C ILE A 334 -6.05 24.70 0.10
N GLY A 335 -5.42 25.78 0.53
CA GLY A 335 -4.05 26.11 0.12
C GLY A 335 -3.96 26.72 -1.28
N LYS A 336 -2.76 26.66 -1.87
CA LYS A 336 -2.44 27.37 -3.13
C LYS A 336 -2.78 26.59 -4.40
N SER A 337 -3.19 25.34 -4.29
CA SER A 337 -3.53 24.55 -5.47
C SER A 337 -4.59 23.52 -5.11
N SER A 338 -5.58 23.37 -5.98
CA SER A 338 -6.64 22.37 -5.86
C SER A 338 -6.83 21.64 -7.19
N THR A 339 -7.17 20.35 -7.16
CA THR A 339 -7.28 19.52 -8.38
C THR A 339 -8.63 18.80 -8.44
N ILE A 340 -9.32 18.93 -9.57
CA ILE A 340 -10.55 18.22 -9.90
C ILE A 340 -10.22 17.23 -11.01
N ILE A 341 -10.74 16.01 -10.89
CA ILE A 341 -10.67 15.00 -11.93
C ILE A 341 -12.08 14.71 -12.42
N VAL A 342 -12.26 14.90 -13.70
CA VAL A 342 -13.53 14.80 -14.41
C VAL A 342 -13.44 13.55 -15.30
N PRO A 343 -14.28 12.52 -15.09
CA PRO A 343 -14.39 11.39 -16.02
C PRO A 343 -14.57 11.89 -17.46
N LYS A 344 -13.97 11.20 -18.44
CA LYS A 344 -14.14 11.55 -19.84
C LYS A 344 -15.62 11.48 -20.23
N PRO A 345 -16.22 12.56 -20.76
CA PRO A 345 -17.58 12.53 -21.27
C PRO A 345 -17.67 11.67 -22.55
N GLU A 346 -18.85 11.14 -22.84
CA GLU A 346 -19.09 10.31 -24.03
C GLU A 346 -18.86 11.05 -25.36
N LYS A 347 -18.96 12.38 -25.33
CA LYS A 347 -18.80 13.26 -26.50
C LYS A 347 -17.78 14.36 -26.19
N PRO A 348 -17.11 14.92 -27.21
CA PRO A 348 -16.28 16.12 -27.06
C PRO A 348 -17.10 17.31 -26.56
N PHE A 349 -16.45 18.25 -25.90
CA PHE A 349 -17.03 19.48 -25.36
C PHE A 349 -16.02 20.60 -25.51
N ASP A 350 -16.44 21.82 -25.82
CA ASP A 350 -15.55 22.90 -26.24
C ASP A 350 -15.29 23.92 -25.12
N PHE A 351 -16.08 23.86 -24.04
CA PHE A 351 -15.94 24.79 -22.93
C PHE A 351 -16.15 24.13 -21.58
N VAL A 352 -15.45 24.64 -20.56
CA VAL A 352 -15.73 24.34 -19.16
C VAL A 352 -16.29 25.60 -18.54
N LYS A 353 -17.48 25.52 -17.96
CA LYS A 353 -18.07 26.59 -17.17
C LYS A 353 -17.92 26.30 -15.69
N PHE A 354 -17.37 27.26 -14.96
CA PHE A 354 -17.28 27.25 -13.51
C PHE A 354 -18.27 28.24 -12.92
N ASN A 355 -18.93 27.83 -11.84
CA ASN A 355 -19.67 28.72 -10.98
C ASN A 355 -19.21 28.51 -9.53
N GLY A 356 -19.04 29.60 -8.80
CA GLY A 356 -18.58 29.54 -7.42
C GLY A 356 -18.39 30.90 -6.80
N GLN A 357 -17.67 30.93 -5.69
CA GLN A 357 -17.44 32.16 -4.93
C GLN A 357 -16.04 32.21 -4.34
N TYR A 358 -15.46 33.40 -4.23
CA TYR A 358 -14.17 33.58 -3.57
C TYR A 358 -14.32 33.96 -2.11
N PHE A 359 -13.48 33.36 -1.27
CA PHE A 359 -13.26 33.81 0.08
C PHE A 359 -12.37 35.05 0.08
N ASN A 360 -12.78 36.07 0.83
CA ASN A 360 -12.06 37.33 0.97
C ASN A 360 -11.74 38.03 -0.38
N GLY A 361 -12.78 38.17 -1.22
CA GLY A 361 -12.73 38.92 -2.48
C GLY A 361 -12.26 38.12 -3.68
N ASP A 362 -12.79 38.50 -4.84
CA ASP A 362 -12.47 37.88 -6.13
C ASP A 362 -10.98 38.04 -6.48
N GLU A 363 -10.40 36.95 -6.97
CA GLU A 363 -9.01 36.92 -7.41
C GLU A 363 -8.90 36.05 -8.66
N LYS A 364 -7.96 36.39 -9.55
CA LYS A 364 -7.67 35.54 -10.68
C LYS A 364 -6.99 34.24 -10.23
N THR A 365 -7.60 33.13 -10.57
CA THR A 365 -7.10 31.76 -10.36
C THR A 365 -6.50 31.23 -11.65
N GLY A 366 -5.31 30.67 -11.56
CA GLY A 366 -4.67 30.00 -12.69
C GLY A 366 -5.38 28.69 -13.00
N VAL A 367 -5.81 28.49 -14.24
CA VAL A 367 -6.50 27.26 -14.68
C VAL A 367 -5.56 26.45 -15.56
N TRP A 368 -5.30 25.23 -15.14
CA TRP A 368 -4.50 24.24 -15.84
C TRP A 368 -5.37 23.03 -16.17
N ILE A 369 -5.34 22.56 -17.42
CA ILE A 369 -6.08 21.36 -17.83
C ILE A 369 -5.08 20.37 -18.43
N ASN A 370 -5.01 19.17 -17.87
CA ASN A 370 -4.03 18.13 -18.22
C ASN A 370 -2.59 18.67 -18.29
N GLY A 371 -2.23 19.56 -17.36
CA GLY A 371 -0.90 20.17 -17.28
C GLY A 371 -0.66 21.32 -18.26
N THR A 372 -1.61 21.66 -19.13
CA THR A 372 -1.53 22.84 -20.01
C THR A 372 -2.17 24.04 -19.32
N PHE A 373 -1.47 25.18 -19.29
CA PHE A 373 -2.01 26.42 -18.73
C PHE A 373 -2.96 27.10 -19.72
N PHE A 374 -4.18 27.41 -19.28
CA PHE A 374 -5.21 28.08 -20.08
C PHE A 374 -5.34 29.57 -19.77
N GLY A 375 -4.92 30.01 -18.58
CA GLY A 375 -4.93 31.40 -18.18
C GLY A 375 -5.36 31.63 -16.74
N ASP A 376 -5.41 32.91 -16.39
CA ASP A 376 -5.82 33.43 -15.09
C ASP A 376 -7.25 34.01 -15.19
N PHE A 377 -8.21 33.45 -14.46
CA PHE A 377 -9.63 33.80 -14.55
C PHE A 377 -10.27 34.09 -13.18
N ILE A 378 -11.28 34.96 -13.14
CA ILE A 378 -12.20 35.06 -12.00
C ILE A 378 -13.31 34.04 -12.26
N LEU A 379 -13.45 33.04 -11.39
CA LEU A 379 -14.24 31.83 -11.64
C LEU A 379 -15.70 31.88 -11.14
N THR A 380 -16.18 33.05 -10.69
CA THR A 380 -17.52 33.20 -10.08
C THR A 380 -18.66 32.76 -11.01
N ASP A 381 -18.56 33.08 -12.30
CA ASP A 381 -19.43 32.57 -13.39
C ASP A 381 -18.66 32.64 -14.71
N GLN A 382 -17.71 31.73 -14.90
CA GLN A 382 -16.73 31.81 -15.99
C GLN A 382 -16.81 30.62 -16.91
N THR A 383 -17.01 30.89 -18.20
CA THR A 383 -16.84 29.91 -19.28
C THR A 383 -15.45 30.04 -19.90
N ILE A 384 -14.73 28.93 -19.98
CA ILE A 384 -13.36 28.86 -20.51
C ILE A 384 -13.39 27.96 -21.74
N GLY A 385 -13.02 28.51 -22.89
CA GLY A 385 -12.85 27.74 -24.13
C GLY A 385 -11.63 26.82 -24.03
N ILE A 386 -11.83 25.55 -24.40
CA ILE A 386 -10.79 24.54 -24.35
C ILE A 386 -10.53 23.95 -25.74
N ASN A 387 -9.28 23.66 -26.04
CA ASN A 387 -8.94 22.94 -27.26
C ASN A 387 -9.02 21.43 -26.98
N THR A 388 -10.10 20.76 -27.38
CA THR A 388 -10.27 19.31 -27.12
C THR A 388 -9.21 18.44 -27.77
N SER A 389 -8.52 18.92 -28.81
CA SER A 389 -7.45 18.17 -29.48
C SER A 389 -6.22 17.94 -28.60
N ILE A 390 -6.06 18.64 -27.47
CA ILE A 390 -5.00 18.37 -26.50
C ILE A 390 -5.44 17.40 -25.39
N LEU A 391 -6.72 17.00 -25.36
CA LEU A 391 -7.28 16.09 -24.37
C LEU A 391 -7.25 14.65 -24.88
N TYR A 392 -6.11 13.96 -24.73
CA TYR A 392 -6.02 12.52 -24.97
C TYR A 392 -5.83 11.77 -23.64
N GLY A 393 -6.90 11.08 -23.21
CA GLY A 393 -6.91 10.26 -22.01
C GLY A 393 -8.32 9.74 -21.69
N GLU A 394 -8.44 9.06 -20.54
CA GLU A 394 -9.70 8.54 -19.96
C GLU A 394 -10.38 9.54 -19.00
N TYR A 395 -9.76 10.71 -18.79
CA TYR A 395 -10.24 11.74 -17.86
C TYR A 395 -9.64 13.11 -18.18
N ILE A 396 -10.18 14.14 -17.53
CA ILE A 396 -9.69 15.52 -17.57
C ILE A 396 -9.25 15.91 -16.16
N LYS A 397 -7.99 16.29 -15.99
CA LYS A 397 -7.43 16.83 -14.75
C LYS A 397 -7.44 18.35 -14.83
N ILE A 398 -8.23 19.00 -14.00
CA ILE A 398 -8.30 20.45 -13.88
C ILE A 398 -7.59 20.84 -12.59
N THR A 399 -6.48 21.58 -12.69
CA THR A 399 -5.77 22.13 -11.55
C THR A 399 -6.01 23.64 -11.48
N LEU A 400 -6.46 24.10 -10.32
CA LEU A 400 -6.67 25.50 -9.99
C LEU A 400 -5.51 25.98 -9.11
N GLU A 401 -4.91 27.11 -9.46
CA GLU A 401 -3.82 27.74 -8.72
C GLU A 401 -4.27 29.05 -8.07
N HIS A 402 -4.23 29.09 -6.75
CA HIS A 402 -4.76 30.14 -5.88
C HIS A 402 -3.62 30.98 -5.30
N LYS A 403 -3.68 32.31 -5.41
CA LYS A 403 -2.57 33.18 -4.99
C LYS A 403 -2.61 33.48 -3.49
N ASN A 404 -3.76 33.91 -2.97
CA ASN A 404 -3.90 34.38 -1.59
C ASN A 404 -4.94 33.60 -0.75
N PRO A 405 -4.78 32.28 -0.53
CA PRO A 405 -5.63 31.54 0.40
C PRO A 405 -5.40 32.00 1.84
N ILE A 406 -6.50 32.31 2.55
CA ILE A 406 -6.48 32.84 3.92
C ILE A 406 -7.57 32.15 4.75
N SER A 407 -7.35 32.02 6.05
CA SER A 407 -8.36 31.42 6.95
C SER A 407 -9.28 32.48 7.56
N ALA A 408 -10.48 32.08 7.94
CA ALA A 408 -11.38 32.96 8.69
C ALA A 408 -10.78 33.36 10.05
N ALA A 409 -10.00 32.47 10.67
CA ALA A 409 -9.23 32.75 11.88
C ALA A 409 -8.17 33.84 11.68
N ASP A 410 -7.44 33.82 10.56
CA ASP A 410 -6.46 34.87 10.25
C ASP A 410 -7.11 36.25 10.03
N LEU A 411 -8.39 36.27 9.62
CA LEU A 411 -9.20 37.48 9.49
C LEU A 411 -9.93 37.89 10.78
N GLY A 412 -9.84 37.08 11.84
CA GLY A 412 -10.58 37.30 13.10
C GLY A 412 -12.10 37.14 12.95
N ALA A 413 -12.57 36.47 11.89
CA ALA A 413 -13.98 36.32 11.59
C ALA A 413 -14.61 35.05 12.20
N ASP A 414 -13.82 33.98 12.36
CA ASP A 414 -14.25 32.69 12.93
C ASP A 414 -13.01 31.94 13.49
N THR A 415 -13.20 30.78 14.09
CA THR A 415 -12.18 29.83 14.55
C THR A 415 -11.69 28.87 13.46
N ASP A 416 -12.27 28.92 12.25
CA ASP A 416 -11.83 28.07 11.14
C ASP A 416 -10.42 28.45 10.66
N THR A 417 -9.49 27.51 10.82
CA THR A 417 -8.06 27.65 10.49
C THR A 417 -7.72 27.20 9.07
N ARG A 418 -8.68 26.70 8.30
CA ARG A 418 -8.46 26.28 6.91
C ARG A 418 -8.12 27.50 6.06
N LYS A 419 -6.98 27.48 5.38
CA LYS A 419 -6.61 28.52 4.41
C LYS A 419 -7.34 28.29 3.09
N VAL A 420 -8.47 28.96 2.91
CA VAL A 420 -9.36 28.76 1.75
C VAL A 420 -9.29 29.90 0.75
N LYS A 421 -9.70 29.65 -0.50
CA LYS A 421 -9.79 30.71 -1.52
C LYS A 421 -11.00 30.64 -2.43
N TYR A 422 -11.27 29.52 -3.09
CA TYR A 422 -12.38 29.39 -4.04
C TYR A 422 -13.34 28.28 -3.59
N GLY A 423 -14.63 28.59 -3.48
CA GLY A 423 -15.71 27.66 -3.21
C GLY A 423 -16.38 27.27 -4.52
N LEU A 424 -16.14 26.06 -5.00
CA LEU A 424 -16.79 25.54 -6.20
C LEU A 424 -18.24 25.19 -5.87
N GLN A 425 -19.15 25.76 -6.66
CA GLN A 425 -20.59 25.50 -6.56
C GLN A 425 -21.04 24.57 -7.69
N SER A 426 -20.81 24.97 -8.94
CA SER A 426 -21.12 24.10 -10.07
C SER A 426 -20.04 24.12 -11.13
N ILE A 427 -20.03 23.04 -11.91
CA ILE A 427 -19.20 22.91 -13.09
C ILE A 427 -20.01 22.26 -14.21
N GLU A 428 -19.82 22.74 -15.43
CA GLU A 428 -20.53 22.26 -16.60
C GLU A 428 -19.54 22.07 -17.75
N LEU A 429 -19.68 20.96 -18.48
CA LEU A 429 -18.97 20.70 -19.73
C LEU A 429 -19.90 21.04 -20.90
N ILE A 430 -19.55 22.04 -21.71
CA ILE A 430 -20.43 22.62 -22.72
C ILE A 430 -19.91 22.31 -24.13
N THR A 431 -20.79 21.87 -25.02
CA THR A 431 -20.50 21.70 -26.46
C THR A 431 -20.70 23.00 -27.23
N SER A 432 -20.08 23.17 -28.40
CA SER A 432 -20.34 24.31 -29.29
C SER A 432 -21.82 24.50 -29.68
N GLU A 433 -22.63 23.44 -29.61
CA GLU A 433 -24.09 23.50 -29.86
C GLU A 433 -24.91 24.03 -28.66
N GLY A 434 -24.27 24.18 -27.49
CA GLY A 434 -24.90 24.57 -26.22
C GLY A 434 -24.68 26.03 -25.80
N ILE A 435 -24.00 26.82 -26.64
CA ILE A 435 -23.86 28.28 -26.54
C ILE A 435 -24.76 28.91 -27.59
#